data_AF-A0AAV2PRG8-F1
#
_entry.id   AF-A0AAV2PRG8-F1
#
_cell.length_a   1.000
_cell.length_b   1.000
_cell.length_c   1.000
_cell.angle_alpha   90.00
_cell.angle_beta   90.00
_cell.angle_gamma   90.00
#
_symmetry.space_group_name_H-M   'P 1'
#
loop_
_entity.id
_entity.type
_entity.pdbx_description
1 polymer ?
#
loop_
_entity_poly.entity_id
_entity_poly.type
_entity_poly.pdbx_seq_one_letter_code
_entity_poly.pdbx_strand_id
1 'polypeptide(L)'
;MSALPDSAPSPRLCHILQWPDFQGYGFNLHAEKSKPGQFIGKIDNDSPAEVAGLKEGDRIIEVNGVNIGNENHKQVVSRIKAVSKETKLLVVDLETDQWYKGKNIVVRGDQTNIIYG
;
A
#
# COMPACT_ATOMS: atom_id res chain seq x y z
N MET A 1 22.80 4.30 8.30
CA MET A 1 21.61 3.48 7.97
C MET A 1 21.33 2.63 9.19
N SER A 2 20.25 2.89 9.93
CA SER A 2 19.85 2.02 11.03
C SER A 2 19.32 0.72 10.43
N ALA A 3 20.08 -0.36 10.57
CA ALA A 3 19.68 -1.68 10.11
C ALA A 3 18.34 -2.07 10.75
N LEU A 4 17.43 -2.64 9.96
CA LEU A 4 16.18 -3.19 10.47
C LEU A 4 16.50 -4.39 11.38
N PRO A 5 15.79 -4.56 12.50
CA PRO A 5 15.88 -5.79 13.30
C PRO A 5 15.55 -7.02 12.45
N ASP A 6 16.22 -8.15 12.70
CA ASP A 6 15.95 -9.41 11.98
C ASP A 6 14.51 -9.91 12.14
N SER A 7 13.82 -9.48 13.21
CA SER A 7 12.41 -9.78 13.47
C SER A 7 11.43 -8.81 12.82
N ALA A 8 11.90 -7.89 11.96
CA ALA A 8 11.04 -6.91 11.30
C ALA A 8 10.13 -7.61 10.28
N PRO A 9 8.79 -7.57 10.46
CA PRO A 9 7.85 -8.07 9.45
C PRO A 9 8.00 -7.26 8.16
N SER A 10 7.67 -7.88 7.02
CA SER A 10 7.98 -7.36 5.69
C SER A 10 6.83 -6.51 5.12
N PRO A 11 7.04 -5.22 4.79
CA PRO A 11 6.12 -4.47 3.95
C PRO A 11 6.01 -5.09 2.55
N ARG A 12 4.85 -4.93 1.91
CA ARG A 12 4.62 -5.43 0.54
C ARG A 12 4.59 -4.28 -0.45
N LEU A 13 5.34 -4.41 -1.54
CA LEU A 13 5.25 -3.51 -2.68
C LEU A 13 4.42 -4.18 -3.79
N CYS A 14 3.21 -3.68 -4.00
CA CYS A 14 2.31 -4.13 -5.05
C CYS A 14 2.46 -3.20 -6.26
N HIS A 15 2.92 -3.74 -7.40
CA HIS A 15 2.91 -3.02 -8.68
C HIS A 15 1.71 -3.47 -9.50
N ILE A 16 0.72 -2.59 -9.59
CA ILE A 16 -0.54 -2.86 -10.27
C ILE A 16 -0.47 -2.27 -11.67
N LEU A 17 -0.67 -3.11 -12.68
CA LEU A 17 -0.81 -2.71 -14.09
C LEU A 17 -2.28 -2.78 -14.49
N GLN A 18 -2.83 -1.69 -15.01
CA GLN A 18 -4.19 -1.69 -15.52
C GLN A 18 -4.31 -2.64 -16.72
N TRP A 19 -5.29 -3.53 -16.68
CA TRP A 19 -5.58 -4.42 -17.81
C TRP A 19 -6.46 -3.72 -18.85
N PRO A 20 -6.27 -4.00 -20.16
CA PRO A 20 -7.08 -3.40 -21.23
C PRO A 20 -8.58 -3.66 -21.07
N ASP A 21 -8.94 -4.86 -20.60
CA ASP A 21 -10.32 -5.35 -20.50
C ASP A 21 -10.88 -5.24 -19.07
N PHE A 22 -10.19 -4.52 -18.16
CA PHE A 22 -10.63 -4.32 -16.77
C PHE A 22 -10.79 -2.82 -16.46
N GLN A 23 -11.94 -2.46 -15.90
CA GLN A 23 -12.20 -1.07 -15.52
C GLN A 23 -11.49 -0.73 -14.19
N GLY A 24 -10.37 0.00 -14.28
CA GLY A 24 -9.60 0.44 -13.12
C GLY A 24 -8.63 -0.64 -12.62
N TYR A 25 -8.42 -0.69 -11.30
CA TYR A 25 -7.44 -1.60 -10.69
C TYR A 25 -8.07 -2.76 -9.91
N GLY A 26 -9.38 -2.70 -9.61
CA GLY A 26 -10.10 -3.78 -8.91
C GLY A 26 -9.95 -3.78 -7.39
N PHE A 27 -9.80 -2.61 -6.77
CA PHE A 27 -9.81 -2.47 -5.32
C PHE A 27 -10.54 -1.21 -4.88
N ASN A 28 -11.10 -1.26 -3.67
CA ASN A 28 -11.70 -0.11 -3.01
C ASN A 28 -10.71 0.55 -2.06
N LEU A 29 -10.64 1.88 -2.11
CA LEU A 29 -9.88 2.69 -1.16
C LEU A 29 -10.83 3.28 -0.13
N HIS A 30 -10.55 3.11 1.16
CA HIS A 30 -11.32 3.77 2.22
C HIS A 30 -10.43 4.41 3.28
N ALA A 31 -11.00 5.40 3.97
CA ALA A 31 -10.39 6.03 5.14
C ALA A 31 -11.28 5.74 6.36
N GLU A 32 -10.68 5.30 7.46
CA GLU A 32 -11.40 5.12 8.72
C GLU A 32 -11.49 6.45 9.48
N LYS A 33 -12.66 6.77 10.05
CA LYS A 33 -12.81 7.97 10.91
C LYS A 33 -11.99 7.88 12.20
N SER A 34 -11.77 6.67 12.70
CA SER A 34 -11.08 6.36 13.95
C SER A 34 -9.58 6.16 13.79
N LYS A 35 -9.08 5.86 12.57
CA LYS A 35 -7.67 5.57 12.32
C LYS A 35 -7.13 6.42 11.17
N PRO A 36 -6.09 7.24 11.40
CA PRO A 36 -5.49 8.03 10.34
C PRO A 36 -4.78 7.14 9.31
N GLY A 37 -5.17 7.27 8.05
CA GLY A 37 -4.55 6.54 6.94
C GLY A 37 -5.54 6.22 5.84
N GLN A 38 -5.02 5.58 4.78
CA GLN A 38 -5.82 4.98 3.73
C GLN A 38 -5.63 3.47 3.75
N PHE A 39 -6.72 2.74 3.59
CA PHE A 39 -6.78 1.29 3.70
C PHE A 39 -7.42 0.69 2.46
N ILE A 40 -6.97 -0.53 2.14
CA ILE A 40 -7.56 -1.34 1.10
C ILE A 40 -8.82 -1.99 1.66
N GLY A 41 -9.95 -1.70 1.03
CA GLY A 41 -11.22 -2.32 1.34
C GLY A 41 -11.35 -3.62 0.56
N LYS A 42 -12.49 -3.77 -0.11
CA LYS A 42 -12.75 -4.94 -0.95
C LYS A 42 -11.81 -4.99 -2.16
N ILE A 43 -11.32 -6.17 -2.48
CA ILE A 43 -10.63 -6.48 -3.75
C ILE A 43 -11.55 -7.33 -4.62
N ASP A 44 -11.60 -7.00 -5.91
CA ASP A 44 -12.37 -7.77 -6.88
C ASP A 44 -11.59 -9.02 -7.30
N ASN A 45 -12.27 -10.16 -7.42
CA ASN A 45 -11.67 -11.40 -7.91
C ASN A 45 -11.23 -11.24 -9.37
N ASP A 46 -10.17 -11.95 -9.75
CA ASP A 46 -9.58 -11.92 -11.09
C ASP A 46 -9.25 -10.49 -11.54
N SER A 47 -8.75 -9.68 -10.60
CA SER A 47 -8.43 -8.27 -10.85
C SER A 47 -6.93 -7.99 -10.85
N PRO A 48 -6.50 -6.86 -11.45
CA PRO A 48 -5.10 -6.44 -11.39
C PRO A 48 -4.55 -6.31 -9.98
N ALA A 49 -5.37 -5.83 -9.03
CA ALA A 49 -4.95 -5.65 -7.64
C ALA A 49 -4.73 -6.97 -6.91
N GLU A 50 -5.59 -7.96 -7.14
CA GLU A 50 -5.43 -9.31 -6.59
C GLU A 50 -4.16 -9.97 -7.11
N VAL A 51 -3.93 -9.91 -8.44
CA VAL A 51 -2.73 -10.48 -9.07
C VAL A 51 -1.44 -9.76 -8.63
N ALA A 52 -1.52 -8.46 -8.30
CA ALA A 52 -0.41 -7.70 -7.75
C ALA A 52 -0.17 -7.96 -6.24
N GLY A 53 -0.88 -8.91 -5.64
CA GLY A 53 -0.71 -9.32 -4.25
C GLY A 53 -1.27 -8.35 -3.21
N LEU A 54 -2.15 -7.43 -3.61
CA LEU A 54 -2.83 -6.54 -2.67
C LEU A 54 -3.80 -7.35 -1.81
N LYS A 55 -3.96 -7.00 -0.53
CA LYS A 55 -4.91 -7.69 0.36
C LYS A 55 -5.87 -6.73 1.04
N GLU A 56 -7.08 -7.21 1.30
CA GLU A 56 -8.08 -6.46 2.06
C GLU A 56 -7.56 -6.18 3.47
N GLY A 57 -7.77 -4.94 3.95
CA GLY A 57 -7.28 -4.46 5.24
C GLY A 57 -5.85 -3.92 5.24
N ASP A 58 -5.11 -4.07 4.13
CA ASP A 58 -3.77 -3.49 4.01
C ASP A 58 -3.82 -1.96 4.15
N ARG A 59 -2.87 -1.38 4.88
CA ARG A 59 -2.69 0.07 5.00
C ARG A 59 -1.68 0.55 3.98
N ILE A 60 -2.02 1.60 3.23
CA ILE A 60 -1.09 2.22 2.29
C ILE A 60 -0.14 3.15 3.03
N ILE A 61 1.16 2.98 2.78
CA ILE A 61 2.25 3.82 3.30
C ILE A 61 2.75 4.77 2.21
N GLU A 62 2.97 4.24 1.00
CA GLU A 62 3.45 5.02 -0.14
C GLU A 62 2.65 4.73 -1.41
N VAL A 63 2.51 5.75 -2.25
CA VAL A 63 1.96 5.64 -3.60
C VAL A 63 3.00 6.18 -4.57
N ASN A 64 3.43 5.35 -5.52
CA ASN A 64 4.44 5.68 -6.52
C ASN A 64 5.75 6.21 -5.88
N GLY A 65 6.17 5.61 -4.76
CA GLY A 65 7.37 5.98 -4.00
C GLY A 65 7.24 7.27 -3.17
N VAL A 66 6.02 7.82 -3.03
CA VAL A 66 5.76 9.00 -2.20
C VAL A 66 4.95 8.61 -0.97
N ASN A 67 5.44 8.95 0.21
CA ASN A 67 4.74 8.73 1.47
C ASN A 67 3.45 9.56 1.56
N ILE A 68 2.34 8.92 1.94
CA ILE A 68 1.01 9.53 2.00
C ILE A 68 0.52 9.84 3.42
N GLY A 69 1.37 9.74 4.45
CA GLY A 69 0.96 9.84 5.84
C GLY A 69 0.25 11.15 6.23
N ASN A 70 0.55 12.25 5.50
CA ASN A 70 -0.05 13.57 5.71
C ASN A 70 -1.10 13.93 4.65
N GLU A 71 -1.49 12.99 3.81
CA GLU A 71 -2.41 13.23 2.70
C GLU A 71 -3.85 12.83 3.01
N ASN A 72 -4.78 13.61 2.47
CA ASN A 72 -6.19 13.26 2.52
C ASN A 72 -6.56 12.27 1.42
N HIS A 73 -7.75 11.66 1.55
CA HIS A 73 -8.25 10.65 0.61
C HIS A 73 -8.18 11.09 -0.86
N LYS A 74 -8.54 12.35 -1.17
CA LYS A 74 -8.54 12.86 -2.56
C LYS A 74 -7.13 12.96 -3.12
N GLN A 75 -6.16 13.39 -2.32
CA GLN A 75 -4.75 13.48 -2.73
C GLN A 75 -4.18 12.09 -3.04
N VAL A 76 -4.48 11.10 -2.19
CA VAL A 76 -4.04 9.72 -2.41
C VAL A 76 -4.64 9.14 -3.70
N VAL A 77 -5.95 9.35 -3.94
CA VAL A 77 -6.59 8.94 -5.21
C VAL A 77 -5.93 9.63 -6.41
N SER A 78 -5.60 10.92 -6.29
CA SER A 78 -4.90 11.65 -7.34
C SER A 78 -3.53 11.06 -7.64
N ARG A 79 -2.78 10.61 -6.63
CA ARG A 79 -1.48 9.97 -6.81
C ARG A 79 -1.57 8.61 -7.47
N ILE A 80 -2.56 7.79 -7.07
CA ILE A 80 -2.82 6.48 -7.67
C ILE A 80 -3.11 6.63 -9.17
N LYS A 81 -3.78 7.72 -9.55
CA LYS A 81 -4.11 8.03 -10.94
C LYS A 81 -3.07 8.90 -11.66
N ALA A 82 -1.99 9.28 -10.99
CA ALA A 82 -0.99 10.19 -11.56
C ALA A 82 -0.16 9.53 -12.66
N VAL A 83 0.05 8.22 -12.55
CA VAL A 83 0.73 7.43 -13.58
C VAL A 83 -0.33 6.73 -14.43
N SER A 84 -0.21 6.86 -15.75
CA SER A 84 -1.16 6.24 -16.67
C SER A 84 -0.96 4.74 -16.71
N LYS A 85 -2.04 3.97 -16.52
CA LYS A 85 -2.11 2.51 -16.61
C LYS A 85 -1.30 1.74 -15.57
N GLU A 86 -0.71 2.38 -14.57
CA GLU A 86 -0.03 1.68 -13.49
C GLU A 86 -0.03 2.46 -12.17
N THR A 87 0.15 1.73 -11.07
CA THR A 87 0.41 2.32 -9.75
C THR A 87 1.24 1.36 -8.91
N LYS A 88 2.15 1.90 -8.10
CA LYS A 88 2.92 1.14 -7.12
C LYS A 88 2.47 1.53 -5.72
N LEU A 89 2.02 0.55 -4.94
CA LEU A 89 1.53 0.75 -3.58
C LEU A 89 2.46 0.02 -2.62
N LEU A 90 3.09 0.77 -1.71
CA LEU A 90 3.75 0.17 -0.55
C LEU A 90 2.72 0.04 0.55
N VAL A 91 2.45 -1.20 0.95
CA VAL A 91 1.42 -1.53 1.93
C VAL A 91 1.96 -2.37 3.07
N VAL A 92 1.24 -2.34 4.19
CA VAL A 92 1.52 -3.17 5.36
C VAL A 92 0.20 -3.76 5.87
N ASP A 93 0.24 -5.01 6.31
CA ASP A 93 -0.87 -5.59 7.05
C ASP A 93 -0.95 -5.00 8.47
N LEU A 94 -2.01 -5.36 9.21
CA LEU A 94 -2.26 -4.85 10.56
C LEU A 94 -1.13 -5.17 11.55
N GLU A 95 -0.57 -6.37 11.49
CA GLU A 95 0.48 -6.83 12.42
C GLU A 95 1.78 -6.06 12.15
N THR A 96 2.13 -5.95 10.87
CA THR A 96 3.28 -5.18 10.38
C THR A 96 3.14 -3.70 10.78
N ASP A 97 2.00 -3.06 10.52
CA ASP A 97 1.76 -1.66 10.90
C ASP A 97 1.92 -1.43 12.42
N GLN A 98 1.39 -2.33 13.24
CA GLN A 98 1.53 -2.26 14.70
C GLN A 98 2.96 -2.45 15.16
N TRP A 99 3.70 -3.40 14.57
CA TRP A 99 5.09 -3.66 14.92
C TRP A 99 5.97 -2.43 14.64
N TYR A 100 5.86 -1.85 13.43
CA TYR A 100 6.63 -0.68 13.05
C TYR A 100 6.29 0.54 13.92
N LYS A 101 5.00 0.79 14.19
CA LYS A 101 4.56 1.85 15.10
C LYS A 101 5.07 1.67 16.52
N GLY A 102 4.99 0.46 17.07
CA GLY A 102 5.44 0.15 18.43
C GLY A 102 6.95 0.33 18.61
N LYS A 103 7.73 0.23 17.53
CA LYS A 103 9.19 0.47 17.52
C LYS A 103 9.57 1.89 17.08
N ASN A 104 8.59 2.73 16.74
CA ASN A 104 8.79 4.07 16.17
C ASN A 104 9.66 4.07 14.90
N ILE A 105 9.50 3.03 14.07
CA ILE A 105 10.22 2.87 12.80
C ILE A 105 9.28 3.27 11.66
N VAL A 106 9.75 4.16 10.78
CA VAL A 106 9.00 4.55 9.59
C VAL A 106 9.24 3.53 8.48
N VAL A 107 8.16 2.97 7.96
CA VAL A 107 8.16 2.10 6.77
C VAL A 107 8.49 2.94 5.53
N ARG A 108 9.37 2.43 4.68
CA ARG A 108 9.83 3.12 3.46
C ARG A 108 10.05 2.15 2.32
N GLY A 109 9.85 2.62 1.08
CA GLY A 109 10.03 1.82 -0.14
C GLY A 109 11.48 1.41 -0.45
N ASP A 110 12.47 1.89 0.32
CA ASP A 110 13.89 1.56 0.19
C ASP A 110 14.40 0.56 1.24
N GLN A 111 13.49 -0.02 2.04
CA GLN A 111 13.82 -1.02 3.05
C GLN A 111 14.24 -2.36 2.43
N THR A 112 15.19 -3.04 3.07
CA THR A 112 15.76 -4.31 2.58
C THR A 112 14.85 -5.50 2.76
N ASN A 113 13.81 -5.40 3.60
CA ASN A 113 12.86 -6.48 3.88
C ASN A 113 11.52 -6.31 3.13
N ILE A 114 11.49 -5.51 2.06
CA ILE A 114 10.27 -5.38 1.24
C ILE A 114 10.08 -6.67 0.43
N ILE A 115 8.87 -7.20 0.49
CA ILE A 115 8.43 -8.31 -0.37
C ILE A 115 7.61 -7.78 -1.54
N TYR A 116 7.64 -8.48 -2.67
CA TYR A 116 6.86 -8.16 -3.85
C TYR A 116 5.61 -9.05 -3.87
N GLY A 117 4.47 -8.42 -4.18
CA GLY A 117 3.19 -9.09 -4.33
C GLY A 117 3.11 -9.96 -5.58
#